data_AF-A0A522BAA8-F1
#
_entry.id   AF-A0A522BAA8-F1
#
_cell.length_a   1.000
_cell.length_b   1.000
_cell.length_c   1.000
_cell.angle_alpha   90.00
_cell.angle_beta   90.00
_cell.angle_gamma   90.00
#
_symmetry.space_group_name_H-M   'P 1'
#
loop_
_entity.id
_entity.type
_entity.pdbx_description
1 polymer ?
#
loop_
_entity_poly.entity_id
_entity_poly.type
_entity_poly.pdbx_seq_one_letter_code
_entity_poly.pdbx_strand_id
1 'polypeptide(L)'
;MSVLPVVTQPAQPKTTNIIAISRLYSAILVVFAVTQLFSFSDFQMLVRSFWLPGGIPLAYLLSAIIVIAEVLALPFLLRMKVSSLFRVLSMVLGWAVAGIWLGVSLWLVLTVNAVTNIGFFGTVVEFTPGWWSVLVSMALCTLAAWSSWGMWPLGKTSKK
;
A
#
# COMPACT_ATOMS: atom_id res chain seq x y z
N MET A 1 26.79 -13.65 -20.70
CA MET A 1 26.15 -13.58 -19.36
C MET A 1 24.84 -12.82 -19.52
N SER A 2 23.70 -13.46 -19.23
CA SER A 2 22.40 -12.76 -19.25
C SER A 2 22.36 -11.74 -18.12
N VAL A 3 22.28 -10.46 -18.46
CA VAL A 3 22.21 -9.33 -17.51
C VAL A 3 20.81 -9.23 -16.89
N LEU A 4 19.84 -10.02 -17.36
CA LEU A 4 18.47 -10.01 -16.88
C LEU A 4 18.30 -11.02 -15.71
N PRO A 5 17.78 -10.57 -14.55
CA PRO A 5 17.54 -11.45 -13.43
C PRO A 5 16.53 -12.53 -13.79
N VAL A 6 16.88 -13.78 -13.51
CA VAL A 6 16.04 -14.95 -13.78
C VAL A 6 14.70 -14.77 -13.07
N VAL A 7 13.60 -14.90 -13.82
CA VAL A 7 12.24 -14.82 -13.29
C VAL A 7 12.00 -15.99 -12.35
N THR A 8 11.70 -15.69 -11.08
CA THR A 8 11.54 -16.72 -10.04
C THR A 8 10.07 -17.00 -9.73
N GLN A 9 9.73 -18.29 -9.54
CA GLN A 9 8.40 -18.69 -9.12
C GLN A 9 8.06 -18.13 -7.73
N PRO A 10 6.78 -17.81 -7.45
CA PRO A 10 6.35 -17.39 -6.12
C PRO A 10 6.58 -18.49 -5.09
N ALA A 11 6.97 -18.09 -3.87
CA ALA A 11 7.04 -19.00 -2.73
C ALA A 11 5.69 -19.69 -2.52
N GLN A 12 5.72 -20.93 -2.01
CA GLN A 12 4.48 -21.61 -1.66
C GLN A 12 3.85 -20.94 -0.43
N PRO A 13 2.55 -20.62 -0.48
CA PRO A 13 1.85 -20.04 0.66
C PRO A 13 1.69 -21.12 1.73
N LYS A 14 1.83 -20.73 3.00
CA LYS A 14 1.67 -21.69 4.12
C LYS A 14 0.25 -22.28 4.21
N THR A 15 -0.78 -21.53 3.81
CA THR A 15 -2.18 -21.96 3.84
C THR A 15 -2.98 -21.34 2.69
N THR A 16 -4.13 -21.94 2.35
CA THR A 16 -5.07 -21.40 1.34
C THR A 16 -5.65 -20.05 1.78
N ASN A 17 -5.88 -19.85 3.08
CA ASN A 17 -6.43 -18.60 3.63
C ASN A 17 -5.51 -17.40 3.37
N ILE A 18 -4.19 -17.60 3.38
CA ILE A 18 -3.22 -16.55 3.07
C ILE A 18 -3.39 -16.02 1.65
N ILE A 19 -3.74 -16.88 0.69
CA ILE A 19 -3.99 -16.47 -0.70
C ILE A 19 -5.25 -15.60 -0.77
N ALA A 20 -6.30 -15.95 -0.04
CA ALA A 20 -7.52 -15.14 0.01
C ALA A 20 -7.25 -13.76 0.64
N ILE A 21 -6.50 -13.72 1.74
CA ILE A 21 -6.09 -12.49 2.43
C ILE A 21 -5.24 -11.61 1.51
N SER A 22 -4.27 -12.18 0.79
CA SER A 22 -3.42 -11.40 -0.11
C SER A 22 -4.19 -10.85 -1.30
N ARG A 23 -5.15 -11.61 -1.84
CA ARG A 23 -6.06 -11.15 -2.89
C ARG A 23 -6.94 -10.01 -2.41
N LEU A 24 -7.53 -10.14 -1.21
CA LEU A 24 -8.33 -9.08 -0.62
C LEU A 24 -7.50 -7.80 -0.47
N TYR A 25 -6.30 -7.91 0.11
CA TYR A 25 -5.43 -6.75 0.28
C TYR A 25 -5.02 -6.13 -1.06
N SER A 26 -4.69 -6.95 -2.07
CA SER A 26 -4.39 -6.44 -3.41
C SER A 26 -5.58 -5.74 -4.06
N ALA A 27 -6.80 -6.23 -3.86
CA ALA A 27 -8.00 -5.60 -4.40
C ALA A 27 -8.22 -4.22 -3.77
N ILE A 28 -8.01 -4.09 -2.45
CA ILE A 28 -8.09 -2.80 -1.75
C ILE A 28 -7.06 -1.83 -2.32
N LEU A 29 -5.79 -2.24 -2.45
CA LEU A 29 -4.74 -1.39 -3.00
C LEU A 29 -5.00 -0.98 -4.45
N VAL A 30 -5.56 -1.87 -5.27
CA VAL A 30 -5.97 -1.53 -6.65
C VAL A 30 -7.05 -0.45 -6.64
N VAL A 31 -8.06 -0.59 -5.79
CA VAL A 31 -9.14 0.41 -5.69
C VAL A 31 -8.57 1.76 -5.24
N PHE A 32 -7.69 1.78 -4.24
CA PHE A 32 -7.00 3.00 -3.79
C PHE A 32 -6.21 3.63 -4.94
N ALA A 33 -5.33 2.86 -5.58
CA ALA A 33 -4.48 3.38 -6.65
C ALA A 33 -5.30 3.92 -7.83
N VAL A 34 -6.36 3.21 -8.25
CA VAL A 34 -7.22 3.64 -9.36
C VAL A 34 -7.97 4.92 -9.02
N THR A 35 -8.58 5.01 -7.84
CA THR A 35 -9.34 6.19 -7.42
C THR A 35 -8.45 7.41 -7.20
N GLN A 36 -7.25 7.22 -6.62
CA GLN A 36 -6.25 8.25 -6.45
C GLN A 36 -5.65 8.71 -7.80
N LEU A 37 -5.41 7.80 -8.76
CA LEU A 37 -4.94 8.15 -10.10
C LEU A 37 -5.99 8.92 -10.90
N PHE A 38 -7.26 8.55 -10.77
CA PHE A 38 -8.36 9.26 -11.44
C PHE A 38 -8.51 10.70 -10.97
N SER A 39 -8.21 10.95 -9.69
CA SER A 39 -8.31 12.27 -9.04
C SER A 39 -6.95 12.84 -8.64
N PHE A 40 -5.87 12.52 -9.37
CA PHE A 40 -4.50 12.74 -8.88
C PHE A 40 -4.16 14.21 -8.62
N SER A 41 -4.65 15.14 -9.45
CA SER A 41 -4.45 16.58 -9.24
C SER A 41 -5.07 17.06 -7.93
N ASP A 42 -6.27 16.58 -7.63
CA ASP A 42 -7.04 17.00 -6.46
C ASP A 42 -6.56 16.26 -5.21
N PHE A 43 -6.13 15.01 -5.36
CA PHE A 43 -5.48 14.24 -4.32
C PHE A 43 -4.19 14.91 -3.84
N GLN A 44 -3.38 15.46 -4.75
CA GLN A 44 -2.20 16.25 -4.36
C GLN A 44 -2.58 17.47 -3.51
N MET A 45 -3.65 18.17 -3.90
CA MET A 45 -4.16 19.31 -3.15
C MET A 45 -4.71 18.90 -1.78
N LEU A 46 -5.34 17.72 -1.70
CA LEU A 46 -5.80 17.12 -0.46
C LEU A 46 -4.64 16.74 0.47
N VAL A 47 -3.60 16.06 -0.04
CA VAL A 47 -2.43 15.71 0.78
C VAL A 47 -1.71 16.96 1.29
N ARG A 48 -1.71 18.05 0.51
CA ARG A 48 -1.22 19.35 0.97
C ARG A 48 -2.04 19.91 2.13
N SER A 49 -3.37 19.68 2.14
CA SER A 49 -4.23 20.13 3.23
C SER A 49 -4.14 19.26 4.49
N PHE A 50 -3.30 18.21 4.51
CA PHE A 50 -3.03 17.43 5.72
C PHE A 50 -2.00 18.09 6.67
N TRP A 51 -1.39 19.21 6.25
CA TRP A 51 -0.40 19.96 7.05
C TRP A 51 0.73 19.06 7.60
N LEU A 52 1.21 18.12 6.80
CA LEU A 52 2.25 17.18 7.20
C LEU A 52 3.59 17.91 7.47
N PRO A 53 4.39 17.44 8.45
CA PRO A 53 5.71 18.00 8.72
C PRO A 53 6.63 17.76 7.51
N GLY A 54 7.05 18.84 6.85
CA GLY A 54 7.77 18.78 5.57
C GLY A 54 7.27 19.78 4.52
N GLY A 55 6.11 20.38 4.76
CA GLY A 55 5.57 21.45 3.93
C GLY A 55 5.08 20.98 2.55
N ILE A 56 4.87 21.95 1.67
CA ILE A 56 4.20 21.76 0.37
C ILE A 56 4.96 20.77 -0.55
N PRO A 57 6.30 20.85 -0.74
CA PRO A 57 7.00 19.94 -1.66
C PRO A 57 6.92 18.48 -1.22
N LEU A 58 6.98 18.23 0.09
CA LEU A 58 6.90 16.88 0.63
C LEU A 58 5.51 16.28 0.44
N ALA A 59 4.44 17.07 0.54
CA ALA A 59 3.08 16.61 0.27
C ALA A 59 2.90 16.11 -1.18
N TYR A 60 3.42 16.86 -2.17
CA TYR A 60 3.40 16.43 -3.57
C TYR A 60 4.20 15.15 -3.78
N LEU A 61 5.42 15.08 -3.24
CA LEU A 61 6.26 13.89 -3.36
C LEU A 61 5.59 12.68 -2.69
N LEU A 62 5.01 12.86 -1.50
CA LEU A 62 4.34 11.80 -0.76
C LEU A 62 3.14 11.25 -1.53
N SER A 63 2.30 12.11 -2.10
CA SER A 63 1.15 11.68 -2.90
C SER A 63 1.54 10.82 -4.10
N ALA A 64 2.63 11.16 -4.79
CA ALA A 64 3.17 10.35 -5.89
C ALA A 64 3.74 9.02 -5.39
N ILE A 65 4.50 9.05 -4.28
CA ILE A 65 5.09 7.85 -3.67
C ILE A 65 4.00 6.87 -3.22
N ILE A 66 2.90 7.35 -2.62
CA ILE A 66 1.78 6.51 -2.18
C ILE A 66 1.23 5.71 -3.37
N VAL A 67 0.83 6.40 -4.43
CA VAL A 67 0.24 5.76 -5.62
C VAL A 67 1.22 4.76 -6.27
N ILE A 68 2.49 5.15 -6.41
CA ILE A 68 3.53 4.27 -6.98
C ILE A 68 3.74 3.04 -6.09
N ALA A 69 3.80 3.22 -4.77
CA ALA A 69 3.99 2.13 -3.82
C ALA A 69 2.79 1.17 -3.82
N GLU A 70 1.55 1.69 -3.94
CA GLU A 70 0.33 0.89 -4.05
C GLU A 70 0.37 -0.04 -5.26
N VAL A 71 0.76 0.48 -6.43
CA VAL A 71 0.89 -0.31 -7.66
C VAL A 71 2.04 -1.31 -7.58
N LEU A 72 3.20 -0.88 -7.07
CA LEU A 72 4.40 -1.71 -6.97
C LEU A 72 4.32 -2.76 -5.85
N ALA A 73 3.35 -2.67 -4.93
CA ALA A 73 3.07 -3.70 -3.93
C ALA A 73 2.34 -4.92 -4.52
N LEU A 74 1.56 -4.72 -5.59
CA LEU A 74 0.71 -5.75 -6.20
C LEU A 74 1.46 -7.02 -6.66
N PRO A 75 2.66 -6.94 -7.28
CA PRO A 75 3.39 -8.12 -7.74
C PRO A 75 3.65 -9.16 -6.63
N PHE A 76 3.88 -8.69 -5.40
CA PHE A 76 4.02 -9.56 -4.24
C PHE A 76 2.67 -10.19 -3.84
N LEU A 77 1.64 -9.36 -3.67
CA LEU A 77 0.33 -9.79 -3.17
C LEU A 77 -0.42 -10.73 -4.13
N LEU A 78 -0.30 -10.48 -5.43
CA LEU A 78 -0.87 -11.29 -6.51
C LEU A 78 0.03 -12.48 -6.90
N ARG A 79 1.19 -12.63 -6.25
CA ARG A 79 2.15 -13.72 -6.51
C ARG A 79 2.61 -13.78 -7.97
N MET A 80 2.85 -12.62 -8.58
CA MET A 80 3.31 -12.53 -9.96
C MET A 80 4.73 -13.12 -10.12
N LYS A 81 5.03 -13.56 -11.35
CA LYS A 81 6.35 -14.06 -11.72
C LYS A 81 7.29 -12.86 -11.89
N VAL A 82 8.13 -12.61 -10.89
CA VAL A 82 9.10 -11.51 -10.86
C VAL A 82 10.44 -11.99 -10.29
N SER A 83 11.47 -11.17 -10.38
CA SER A 83 12.76 -11.46 -9.73
C SER A 83 12.61 -11.50 -8.21
N SER A 84 13.46 -12.27 -7.52
CA SER A 84 13.38 -12.42 -6.07
C SER A 84 13.57 -11.09 -5.33
N LEU A 85 14.49 -10.24 -5.79
CA LEU A 85 14.74 -8.92 -5.21
C LEU A 85 13.53 -8.00 -5.36
N PHE A 86 12.91 -7.97 -6.55
CA PHE A 86 11.72 -7.17 -6.78
C PHE A 86 10.54 -7.65 -5.94
N ARG A 87 10.45 -8.95 -5.65
CA ARG A 87 9.43 -9.48 -4.74
C ARG A 87 9.59 -8.97 -3.31
N VAL A 88 10.82 -8.88 -2.81
CA VAL A 88 11.11 -8.28 -1.48
C VAL A 88 10.75 -6.79 -1.50
N LEU A 89 11.14 -6.07 -2.55
CA LEU A 89 10.80 -4.66 -2.71
C LEU A 89 9.28 -4.44 -2.70
N SER A 90 8.52 -5.20 -3.49
CA SER A 90 7.06 -5.15 -3.52
C SER A 90 6.44 -5.45 -2.14
N MET A 91 6.98 -6.40 -1.39
CA MET A 91 6.53 -6.67 -0.03
C MET A 91 6.77 -5.47 0.90
N VAL A 92 7.96 -4.88 0.84
CA VAL A 92 8.32 -3.68 1.63
C VAL A 92 7.43 -2.50 1.26
N LEU A 93 7.13 -2.31 -0.02
CA LEU A 93 6.23 -1.26 -0.49
C LEU A 93 4.79 -1.47 0.01
N GLY A 94 4.29 -2.72 0.06
CA GLY A 94 3.00 -3.02 0.67
C GLY A 94 2.96 -2.60 2.16
N TRP A 95 4.01 -2.92 2.91
CA TRP A 95 4.15 -2.44 4.29
C TRP A 95 4.24 -0.91 4.38
N ALA A 96 5.00 -0.27 3.49
CA ALA A 96 5.14 1.17 3.46
C ALA A 96 3.80 1.86 3.22
N VAL A 97 2.97 1.38 2.28
CA VAL A 97 1.62 1.91 2.04
C VAL A 97 0.77 1.83 3.30
N ALA A 98 0.69 0.65 3.92
CA ALA A 98 -0.10 0.49 5.14
C ALA A 98 0.41 1.38 6.29
N GLY A 99 1.74 1.48 6.44
CA GLY A 99 2.37 2.34 7.45
C GLY A 99 2.15 3.83 7.21
N ILE A 100 2.24 4.29 5.96
CA ILE A 100 1.97 5.68 5.58
C ILE A 100 0.50 6.02 5.91
N TRP A 101 -0.44 5.16 5.50
CA TRP A 101 -1.86 5.38 5.77
C TRP A 101 -2.19 5.39 7.27
N LEU A 102 -1.54 4.53 8.06
CA LEU A 102 -1.64 4.54 9.51
C LEU A 102 -1.09 5.83 10.11
N GLY A 103 0.08 6.27 9.66
CA GLY A 103 0.72 7.52 10.10
C GLY A 103 -0.12 8.75 9.77
N VAL A 104 -0.62 8.84 8.53
CA VAL A 104 -1.50 9.92 8.08
C VAL A 104 -2.81 9.92 8.86
N SER A 105 -3.42 8.75 9.07
CA SER A 105 -4.65 8.64 9.87
C SER A 105 -4.45 9.08 11.31
N LEU A 106 -3.37 8.64 11.95
CA LEU A 106 -3.02 9.08 13.31
C LEU A 106 -2.75 10.57 13.36
N TRP A 107 -1.98 11.10 12.40
CA TRP A 107 -1.68 12.52 12.31
C TRP A 107 -2.96 13.35 12.25
N LEU A 108 -3.86 13.05 11.30
CA LEU A 108 -5.09 13.80 11.10
C LEU A 108 -6.02 13.78 12.33
N VAL A 109 -6.10 12.64 13.02
CA VAL A 109 -6.92 12.52 14.24
C VAL A 109 -6.29 13.25 15.43
N LEU A 110 -4.95 13.23 15.57
CA LEU A 110 -4.25 13.84 16.70
C LEU A 110 -4.07 15.36 16.57
N THR A 111 -3.97 15.88 15.35
CA THR A 111 -3.69 17.31 15.10
C THR A 111 -4.93 18.18 14.95
N VAL A 112 -6.14 17.60 15.15
CA VAL A 112 -7.44 18.29 14.99
C VAL A 112 -7.46 19.13 13.70
N ASN A 113 -7.01 18.52 12.61
CA ASN A 113 -6.99 19.15 11.31
C ASN A 113 -8.43 19.24 10.78
N ALA A 114 -8.87 20.42 10.35
CA ALA A 114 -10.22 20.66 9.79
C ALA A 114 -10.38 20.11 8.36
N VAL A 115 -9.84 18.92 8.11
CA VAL A 115 -9.84 18.26 6.80
C VAL A 115 -11.07 17.37 6.71
N THR A 116 -11.80 17.47 5.61
CA THR A 116 -13.05 16.74 5.38
C THR A 116 -12.85 15.37 4.72
N ASN A 117 -11.63 15.05 4.27
CA ASN A 117 -11.35 13.81 3.56
C ASN A 117 -10.02 13.17 4.01
N ILE A 118 -10.08 11.88 4.37
CA ILE A 118 -8.92 11.06 4.77
C ILE A 118 -7.99 10.70 3.60
N GLY A 119 -8.49 10.69 2.37
CA GLY A 119 -7.71 10.49 1.14
C GLY A 119 -7.56 9.05 0.64
N PHE A 120 -8.09 8.03 1.33
CA PHE A 120 -7.99 6.62 0.91
C PHE A 120 -8.40 6.40 -0.56
N PHE A 121 -9.48 7.05 -0.98
CA PHE A 121 -10.05 6.97 -2.33
C PHE A 121 -9.77 8.23 -3.17
N GLY A 122 -8.71 8.98 -2.84
CA GLY A 122 -8.47 10.30 -3.43
C GLY A 122 -9.59 11.28 -3.08
N THR A 123 -10.05 12.05 -4.07
CA THR A 123 -11.22 12.95 -3.95
C THR A 123 -12.49 12.38 -4.59
N VAL A 124 -12.45 11.14 -5.10
CA VAL A 124 -13.62 10.48 -5.71
C VAL A 124 -14.68 10.17 -4.66
N VAL A 125 -14.25 9.75 -3.47
CA VAL A 125 -15.14 9.50 -2.33
C VAL A 125 -14.54 10.17 -1.11
N GLU A 126 -15.30 11.09 -0.53
CA GLU A 126 -14.87 11.85 0.63
C GLU A 126 -15.34 11.18 1.93
N PHE A 127 -14.40 10.90 2.82
CA PHE A 127 -14.69 10.41 4.15
C PHE A 127 -14.01 11.24 5.21
N THR A 128 -14.78 11.74 6.16
CA THR A 128 -14.26 12.54 7.27
C THR A 128 -13.27 11.72 8.12
N PRO A 129 -12.03 12.21 8.32
CA PRO A 129 -11.05 11.57 9.20
C PRO A 129 -11.61 11.34 10.61
N GLY A 130 -11.26 10.21 11.21
CA GLY A 130 -11.68 9.87 12.57
C GLY A 130 -11.01 8.59 13.07
N TRP A 131 -11.29 8.17 14.30
CA TRP A 131 -10.68 6.96 14.86
C TRP A 131 -10.95 5.69 14.03
N TRP A 132 -12.06 5.66 13.29
CA TRP A 132 -12.34 4.58 12.35
C TRP A 132 -11.27 4.46 11.25
N SER A 133 -10.68 5.56 10.77
CA SER A 133 -9.66 5.51 9.71
C SER A 133 -8.33 4.95 10.22
N VAL A 134 -8.02 5.20 11.50
CA VAL A 134 -6.89 4.57 12.20
C VAL A 134 -7.11 3.06 12.29
N LEU A 135 -8.31 2.62 12.69
CA LEU A 135 -8.64 1.18 12.74
C LEU A 135 -8.56 0.51 11.36
N VAL A 136 -9.05 1.17 10.31
CA VAL A 136 -8.92 0.67 8.93
C VAL A 136 -7.46 0.54 8.54
N SER A 137 -6.64 1.54 8.85
CA SER A 137 -5.21 1.50 8.55
C SER A 137 -4.46 0.43 9.36
N MET A 138 -4.84 0.20 10.61
CA MET A 138 -4.34 -0.93 11.40
C MET A 138 -4.74 -2.28 10.78
N ALA A 139 -5.95 -2.38 10.24
CA ALA A 139 -6.37 -3.56 9.50
C ALA A 139 -5.50 -3.77 8.24
N LEU A 140 -5.16 -2.71 7.50
CA LEU A 140 -4.22 -2.78 6.38
C LEU A 140 -2.84 -3.28 6.83
N CYS A 141 -2.31 -2.77 7.94
CA CYS A 141 -1.04 -3.26 8.51
C CYS A 141 -1.13 -4.75 8.88
N THR A 142 -2.26 -5.19 9.43
CA THR A 142 -2.47 -6.60 9.77
C THR A 142 -2.51 -7.48 8.52
N LEU A 143 -3.19 -7.03 7.45
CA LEU A 143 -3.22 -7.72 6.16
C LEU A 143 -1.82 -7.78 5.52
N ALA A 144 -1.06 -6.68 5.58
CA ALA A 144 0.33 -6.63 5.13
C ALA A 144 1.21 -7.61 5.92
N ALA A 145 1.05 -7.67 7.24
CA ALA A 145 1.78 -8.61 8.11
C ALA A 145 1.44 -10.06 7.81
N TRP A 146 0.16 -10.38 7.67
CA TRP A 146 -0.29 -11.75 7.44
C TRP A 146 0.11 -12.27 6.05
N SER A 147 -0.02 -11.43 5.02
CA SER A 147 0.43 -11.76 3.67
C SER A 147 1.95 -11.94 3.61
N SER A 148 2.70 -11.10 4.31
CA SER A 148 4.17 -11.18 4.42
C SER A 148 4.64 -12.45 5.13
N TRP A 149 4.07 -12.76 6.29
CA TRP A 149 4.42 -13.95 7.06
C TRP A 149 4.03 -15.25 6.35
N GLY A 150 2.90 -15.21 5.64
CA GLY A 150 2.34 -16.36 4.94
C GLY A 150 2.99 -16.67 3.59
N MET A 151 3.59 -15.67 2.93
CA MET A 151 4.17 -15.77 1.59
C MET A 151 5.59 -15.20 1.52
N TRP A 152 6.40 -15.46 2.55
CA TRP A 152 7.73 -14.88 2.67
C TRP A 152 8.54 -15.01 1.36
N PRO A 153 9.10 -13.91 0.83
CA PRO A 153 9.66 -13.86 -0.53
C PRO A 153 10.90 -14.75 -0.74
N LEU A 154 11.62 -15.06 0.35
CA LEU A 154 12.77 -15.97 0.38
C LEU A 154 12.41 -17.38 0.88
N GLY A 155 11.12 -17.68 1.04
CA GLY A 155 10.65 -19.00 1.46
C GLY A 155 10.89 -20.07 0.39
N LYS A 156 10.67 -21.35 0.74
CA LYS A 156 10.84 -22.48 -0.18
C LYS A 156 10.03 -22.23 -1.47
N THR A 157 10.73 -22.06 -2.57
CA THR A 157 10.15 -21.98 -3.92
C THR A 157 9.70 -23.37 -4.36
N SER A 158 8.52 -23.47 -4.96
CA SER A 158 8.06 -24.70 -5.59
C SER A 158 9.04 -25.08 -6.70
N LYS A 159 9.77 -26.19 -6.55
CA LYS A 159 10.39 -26.86 -7.69
C LYS A 159 9.24 -27.47 -8.50
N LYS A 160 8.93 -26.86 -9.65
CA LYS A 160 8.28 -27.56 -10.75
C LYS A 160 9.35 -27.77 -11.80
#